data_AF-A0A0G1WTQ3-F1
#
_entry.id   AF-A0A0G1WTQ3-F1
#
_cell.length_a   1.000
_cell.length_b   1.000
_cell.length_c   1.000
_cell.angle_alpha   90.00
_cell.angle_beta   90.00
_cell.angle_gamma   90.00
#
_symmetry.space_group_name_H-M   'P 1'
#
loop_
_entity.id
_entity.type
_entity.pdbx_description
1 polymer ?
#
loop_
_entity_poly.entity_id
_entity_poly.type
_entity_poly.pdbx_seq_one_letter_code
_entity_poly.pdbx_strand_id
1 'polypeptide(L)'
;MDSILHLLEQLQKEESYEPTHVLILQTTSPLREQRDIKACFGMMQKTSATTVLTVTPTHPRLYHLKKDGSLVLGNKFSDDSTNVQAWRPAY
;
A
#
# COMPACT_ATOMS: atom_id res chain seq x y z
N MET A 1 -9.49 2.19 -11.92
CA MET A 1 -8.47 2.77 -12.82
C MET A 1 -9.11 3.88 -13.65
N ASP A 2 -10.29 3.61 -14.20
CA ASP A 2 -11.08 4.52 -15.04
C ASP A 2 -11.33 5.89 -14.41
N SER A 3 -11.63 5.96 -13.10
CA SER A 3 -11.86 7.24 -12.42
C SER A 3 -10.63 8.17 -12.41
N ILE A 4 -9.42 7.61 -12.40
CA ILE A 4 -8.18 8.39 -12.43
C ILE A 4 -7.92 8.90 -13.84
N LEU A 5 -8.11 8.05 -14.85
CA LEU A 5 -8.00 8.46 -16.25
C LEU A 5 -9.00 9.57 -16.58
N HIS A 6 -10.24 9.42 -16.13
CA HIS A 6 -11.28 10.43 -16.29
C HIS A 6 -10.89 11.77 -15.63
N LEU A 7 -10.34 11.74 -14.42
CA LEU A 7 -9.85 12.95 -13.75
C LEU A 7 -8.75 13.65 -14.57
N LEU A 8 -7.77 12.89 -15.07
CA LEU A 8 -6.66 13.46 -15.87
C LEU A 8 -7.16 14.10 -17.17
N GLU A 9 -8.11 13.44 -17.85
CA GLU A 9 -8.75 14.00 -19.04
C GLU A 9 -9.52 15.29 -18.74
N GLN A 10 -10.24 15.34 -17.61
CA GLN A 10 -10.95 16.56 -17.20
C GLN A 10 -10.00 17.69 -16.85
N LEU A 11 -8.93 17.44 -16.08
CA LEU A 11 -7.93 18.46 -15.75
C LEU A 11 -7.29 19.05 -17.01
N GLN A 12 -6.96 18.21 -17.99
CA GLN A 12 -6.41 18.68 -19.25
C GLN A 12 -7.44 19.49 -20.05
N LYS A 13 -8.70 19.06 -20.09
CA LYS A 13 -9.76 19.69 -20.90
C LYS A 13 -10.26 21.01 -20.31
N GLU A 14 -10.49 21.03 -19.00
CA GLU A 14 -11.18 22.13 -18.32
C GLU A 14 -10.18 23.16 -17.76
N GLU A 15 -8.99 22.71 -17.36
CA GLU A 15 -7.98 23.55 -16.70
C GLU A 15 -6.68 23.67 -17.50
N SER A 16 -6.54 22.98 -18.64
CA SER A 16 -5.27 22.88 -19.39
C SER A 16 -4.10 22.44 -18.51
N TYR A 17 -4.38 21.60 -17.52
CA TYR A 17 -3.42 21.16 -16.50
C TYR A 17 -3.06 19.68 -16.67
N GLU A 18 -1.76 19.43 -16.87
CA GLU A 18 -1.19 18.09 -16.91
C GLU A 18 -0.31 17.84 -15.67
N PRO A 19 -0.79 17.07 -14.67
CA PRO A 19 -0.03 16.84 -13.46
C PRO A 19 1.20 15.98 -13.71
N THR A 20 2.34 16.37 -13.15
CA THR A 20 3.57 15.55 -13.18
C THR A 20 3.50 14.36 -12.23
N HIS A 21 2.70 14.46 -11.16
CA HIS A 21 2.53 13.45 -10.14
C HIS A 21 1.08 13.41 -9.69
N VAL A 22 0.59 12.21 -9.37
CA VAL A 22 -0.76 11.99 -8.85
C VAL A 22 -0.66 11.29 -7.50
N LEU A 23 -1.27 11.88 -6.46
CA LEU A 23 -1.40 11.26 -5.15
C LEU A 23 -2.85 10.79 -4.95
N ILE A 24 -3.03 9.48 -4.80
CA ILE A 24 -4.33 8.86 -4.59
C ILE A 24 -4.57 8.69 -3.08
N LEU A 25 -5.47 9.49 -2.52
CA LEU A 25 -5.82 9.46 -1.10
C LEU A 25 -7.19 8.83 -0.91
N GLN A 26 -7.22 7.60 -0.39
CA GLN A 26 -8.48 6.92 -0.08
C GLN A 26 -9.11 7.49 1.19
N THR A 27 -10.39 7.91 1.09
CA THR A 27 -11.20 8.39 2.23
C THR A 27 -11.43 7.34 3.30
N THR A 28 -11.33 6.06 2.94
CA THR A 28 -11.42 4.90 3.86
C THR A 28 -10.16 4.66 4.68
N SER A 29 -9.15 5.53 4.57
CA SER A 29 -7.92 5.50 5.37
C SER A 29 -7.79 6.76 6.23
N PRO A 30 -8.69 7.00 7.20
CA PRO A 30 -8.71 8.23 8.00
C PRO A 30 -7.50 8.35 8.94
N LEU A 31 -6.82 7.24 9.24
CA LEU A 31 -5.63 7.20 10.09
C LEU A 31 -4.35 7.64 9.35
N ARG A 32 -4.43 7.93 8.04
CA ARG A 32 -3.29 8.45 7.30
C ARG A 32 -3.04 9.90 7.70
N GLU A 33 -1.85 10.15 8.21
CA GLU A 33 -1.46 11.47 8.67
C GLU A 33 -0.69 12.24 7.60
N GLN A 34 -0.58 13.56 7.79
CA GLN A 34 0.21 14.43 6.91
C GLN A 34 1.68 13.97 6.80
N ARG A 35 2.25 13.40 7.88
CA ARG A 35 3.62 12.87 7.88
C ARG A 35 3.80 11.72 6.88
N ASP A 36 2.80 10.86 6.72
CA ASP A 36 2.85 9.71 5.82
C ASP A 36 2.86 10.19 4.36
N ILE A 37 2.03 11.19 4.05
CA ILE A 37 1.95 11.81 2.73
C ILE A 37 3.30 12.47 2.37
N LYS A 38 3.87 13.24 3.28
CA LYS A 38 5.17 13.91 3.09
C LYS A 38 6.30 12.90 2.93
N ALA A 39 6.31 11.82 3.71
CA ALA A 39 7.30 10.75 3.59
C ALA A 39 7.21 10.04 2.23
N CYS A 40 5.99 9.74 1.77
CA CYS A 40 5.73 9.12 0.47
C CYS A 40 6.27 9.99 -0.69
N PHE A 41 5.94 11.29 -0.68
CA PHE A 41 6.43 12.22 -1.69
C PHE A 41 7.95 12.40 -1.62
N GLY A 42 8.52 12.48 -0.42
CA GLY A 42 9.97 12.53 -0.23
C GLY A 42 10.70 11.30 -0.75
N MET A 43 10.08 10.11 -0.69
CA MET A 43 10.65 8.89 -1.28
C MET A 43 10.72 8.98 -2.80
N MET A 44 9.69 9.51 -3.46
CA MET A 44 9.72 9.75 -4.91
C MET A 44 10.84 10.72 -5.30
N GLN A 45 11.08 11.76 -4.51
CA GLN A 45 12.14 12.75 -4.80
C GLN A 45 13.55 12.20 -4.58
N LYS A 46 13.74 11.37 -3.55
CA LYS A 46 15.06 10.85 -3.15
C LYS A 46 15.51 9.63 -3.97
N THR A 47 14.60 9.04 -4.73
CA THR A 47 14.84 7.80 -5.45
C THR A 47 14.42 7.97 -6.91
N SER A 48 14.72 6.99 -7.76
CA SER A 48 14.18 6.92 -9.13
C SER A 48 12.85 6.15 -9.19
N ALA A 49 12.13 6.05 -8.07
CA ALA A 49 10.85 5.35 -8.01
C ALA A 49 9.80 6.09 -8.83
N THR A 50 9.17 5.40 -9.78
CA THR A 50 8.04 5.91 -10.56
C THR A 50 6.73 5.87 -9.78
N THR A 51 6.68 5.08 -8.70
CA THR A 51 5.49 4.91 -7.85
C THR A 51 5.93 4.54 -6.44
N VAL A 52 5.21 5.06 -5.45
CA VAL A 52 5.39 4.74 -4.03
C VAL A 52 4.05 4.35 -3.44
N LEU A 53 4.02 3.27 -2.66
CA LEU A 53 2.83 2.80 -1.95
C LEU A 53 3.10 2.80 -0.45
N THR A 54 2.17 3.35 0.33
CA THR A 54 2.19 3.21 1.78
C THR A 54 1.74 1.80 2.14
N VAL A 55 2.62 1.03 2.77
CA VAL A 55 2.35 -0.34 3.22
C VAL A 55 2.59 -0.46 4.72
N THR A 56 1.89 -1.39 5.35
CA THR A 56 2.18 -1.85 6.72
C THR A 56 2.49 -3.34 6.66
N PRO A 57 3.39 -3.85 7.51
CA PRO A 57 3.51 -5.29 7.69
C PRO A 57 2.14 -5.91 8.00
N THR A 58 1.89 -7.06 7.39
CA THR A 58 0.71 -7.89 7.68
C THR A 58 1.07 -8.97 8.69
N HIS A 59 0.06 -9.70 9.15
CA HIS A 59 0.22 -10.83 10.05
C HIS A 59 1.29 -11.81 9.50
N PRO A 60 2.22 -12.32 10.33
CA PRO A 60 3.34 -13.14 9.87
C PRO A 60 2.89 -14.48 9.30
N ARG A 61 1.64 -14.88 9.50
CA ARG A 61 1.06 -16.09 8.92
C ARG A 61 -0.08 -15.76 7.98
N LEU A 62 0.22 -15.66 6.70
CA LEU A 62 -0.75 -15.53 5.62
C LEU A 62 -0.79 -16.86 4.86
N TYR A 63 -1.93 -17.54 4.85
CA TYR A 63 -2.07 -18.85 4.20
C TYR A 63 -2.85 -18.77 2.89
N HIS A 64 -2.41 -19.54 1.91
CA HIS A 64 -3.15 -19.80 0.68
C HIS A 64 -3.79 -21.19 0.76
N LEU A 65 -5.07 -21.29 0.41
CA LEU A 65 -5.77 -22.56 0.26
C LEU A 65 -5.48 -23.14 -1.13
N LYS A 66 -4.86 -24.32 -1.18
CA LYS A 66 -4.66 -25.07 -2.41
C LYS A 66 -5.92 -25.85 -2.80
N LYS A 67 -5.97 -26.27 -4.07
CA LYS A 67 -7.07 -27.09 -4.62
C LYS A 67 -7.25 -28.43 -3.92
N ASP A 68 -6.19 -28.98 -3.33
CA ASP A 68 -6.20 -30.22 -2.55
C ASP A 68 -6.66 -30.02 -1.09
N GLY A 69 -7.04 -28.80 -0.71
CA GLY A 69 -7.47 -28.46 0.65
C GLY A 69 -6.33 -28.14 1.61
N SER A 70 -5.07 -28.24 1.19
CA SER A 70 -3.93 -27.90 2.04
C SER A 70 -3.72 -26.39 2.15
N LEU A 71 -3.25 -25.94 3.33
CA LEU A 71 -2.84 -24.56 3.57
C LEU A 71 -1.33 -24.42 3.35
N VAL A 72 -0.92 -23.42 2.58
CA VAL A 72 0.49 -23.09 2.35
C VAL A 72 0.77 -21.67 2.76
N LEU A 73 1.85 -21.47 3.51
CA LEU A 73 2.29 -20.14 3.93
C LEU A 73 2.70 -19.32 2.69
N GLY A 74 2.00 -18.21 2.47
CA GLY A 74 2.18 -17.30 1.34
C GLY A 74 3.19 -16.19 1.60
N ASN A 75 3.46 -15.86 2.86
CA ASN A 75 4.50 -14.90 3.26
C ASN A 75 5.72 -15.62 3.86
N LYS A 76 6.93 -15.32 3.39
CA LYS A 76 8.16 -16.09 3.67
C LYS A 76 8.74 -15.96 5.10
N PHE A 77 7.96 -15.55 6.09
CA PHE A 77 8.41 -15.35 7.47
C PHE A 77 7.66 -16.28 8.41
N SER A 78 8.38 -17.14 9.14
CA SER A 78 7.83 -17.92 10.24
C SER A 78 8.39 -17.37 11.55
N ASP A 79 7.51 -16.87 12.42
CA ASP A 79 7.86 -16.65 13.83
C ASP A 79 7.92 -18.02 14.55
N ASP A 80 8.87 -18.17 15.48
CA ASP A 80 9.28 -19.48 16.03
C ASP A 80 8.18 -20.17 16.88
N SER A 81 7.16 -19.41 17.28
CA SER A 81 6.08 -19.88 18.16
C SER A 81 4.72 -19.86 17.48
N THR A 82 3.92 -20.91 17.66
CA THR A 82 2.49 -20.92 17.29
C THR A 82 1.60 -20.12 18.23
N ASN A 83 2.13 -19.69 19.36
CA ASN A 83 1.44 -18.82 20.30
C ASN A 83 1.67 -17.34 19.94
N VAL A 84 0.60 -16.64 19.54
CA VAL A 84 0.59 -15.21 19.22
C VAL A 84 1.07 -14.35 20.40
N GLN A 85 0.82 -14.76 21.63
CA GLN A 85 1.30 -14.04 22.83
C GLN A 85 2.82 -14.05 22.97
N ALA A 86 3.50 -15.00 22.32
CA ALA A 86 4.97 -15.08 22.32
C ALA A 86 5.59 -14.24 21.19
N TRP A 87 4.78 -13.57 20.37
CA TRP A 87 5.27 -12.77 19.25
C TRP A 87 5.73 -11.39 19.72
N ARG A 88 6.44 -10.70 18.84
CA ARG A 88 6.90 -9.32 19.11
C ARG A 88 5.68 -8.41 19.33
N PRO A 89 5.77 -7.41 20.24
CA PRO A 89 4.69 -6.45 20.45
C PRO A 89 4.22 -5.84 19.12
N ALA A 90 2.90 -5.73 18.95
CA ALA A 90 2.19 -5.34 17.72
C ALA A 90 1.97 -6.44 16.67
N TYR A 91 2.07 -7.72 17.05
CA TYR A 91 1.55 -8.88 16.31
C TYR A 91 0.76 -9.83 17.21
#